data_AF-A0A9E1Y7I8-F1
#
_entry.id   AF-A0A9E1Y7I8-F1
#
_cell.length_a   1.000
_cell.length_b   1.000
_cell.length_c   1.000
_cell.angle_alpha   90.00
_cell.angle_beta   90.00
_cell.angle_gamma   90.00
#
_symmetry.space_group_name_H-M   'P 1'
#
loop_
_entity.id
_entity.type
_entity.pdbx_description
1 polymer ?
#
loop_
_entity_poly.entity_id
_entity_poly.type
_entity_poly.pdbx_seq_one_letter_code
_entity_poly.pdbx_strand_id
1 'polypeptide(L)' 'SPITMATTEEVTKHNKEVTDFTFKNISTCPDCGSSVMHEGGCVTCPGCGFSKCE' A
#
# COMPACT_ATOMS: atom_id res chain seq x y z
N SER A 1 25.42 40.77 -13.76
CA SER A 1 24.87 39.77 -12.81
C SER A 1 23.73 39.03 -13.50
N PRO A 2 23.97 37.87 -14.11
CA PRO A 2 22.87 37.02 -14.54
C PRO A 2 22.27 36.34 -13.32
N ILE A 3 20.96 36.49 -13.17
CA ILE A 3 20.15 35.96 -12.07
C ILE A 3 20.22 34.43 -12.14
N THR A 4 20.70 33.79 -11.07
CA THR A 4 20.60 32.34 -10.90
C THR A 4 19.13 31.98 -10.82
N MET A 5 18.53 31.56 -11.93
CA MET A 5 17.34 30.73 -11.89
C MET A 5 17.76 29.37 -11.36
N ALA A 6 17.69 29.23 -10.04
CA ALA A 6 17.39 27.95 -9.44
C ALA A 6 16.02 27.54 -9.97
N THR A 7 15.96 26.37 -10.62
CA THR A 7 14.82 25.45 -10.68
C THR A 7 15.19 24.37 -11.70
N THR A 8 16.26 23.61 -11.43
CA THR A 8 16.26 22.21 -11.89
C THR A 8 15.35 21.42 -10.94
N GLU A 9 14.09 21.84 -10.86
CA GLU A 9 12.96 21.09 -10.32
C GLU A 9 12.39 20.25 -11.46
N GLU A 10 13.23 19.47 -12.14
CA GLU A 10 12.75 18.52 -13.13
C GLU A 10 13.57 17.23 -13.06
N VAL A 11 13.65 16.67 -11.85
CA VAL A 11 13.85 15.22 -11.73
C VAL A 11 12.51 14.57 -12.07
N THR A 12 12.30 14.45 -13.37
CA THR A 12 11.32 13.56 -13.98
C THR A 12 11.44 12.15 -13.42
N LYS A 13 10.28 11.49 -13.31
CA LYS A 13 10.08 10.03 -13.14
C LYS A 13 10.42 9.48 -11.76
N HIS A 14 9.37 9.18 -11.00
CA HIS A 14 8.98 7.80 -10.75
C HIS A 14 7.50 7.76 -10.36
N ASN A 15 6.67 7.63 -11.38
CA ASN A 15 5.48 6.80 -11.35
C ASN A 15 5.84 5.38 -10.88
N LYS A 16 5.99 5.20 -9.58
CA LYS A 16 5.74 3.90 -8.99
C LYS A 16 4.46 4.05 -8.20
N GLU A 17 3.39 3.56 -8.82
CA GLU A 17 2.39 2.80 -8.07
C GLU A 17 3.16 1.69 -7.35
N VAL A 18 3.77 2.05 -6.22
CA VAL A 18 4.21 1.07 -5.24
C VAL A 18 2.87 0.61 -4.70
N THR A 19 2.34 -0.48 -5.25
CA THR A 19 1.38 -1.31 -4.53
C THR A 19 2.13 -1.79 -3.30
N ASP A 20 2.15 -0.92 -2.30
CA ASP A 20 2.80 -1.16 -1.05
C ASP A 20 2.02 -2.33 -0.44
N PHE A 21 2.66 -3.50 -0.45
CA PHE A 21 2.20 -4.70 0.25
C PHE A 21 2.15 -4.49 1.78
N THR A 22 2.18 -3.24 2.26
CA THR A 22 1.63 -2.84 3.56
C THR A 22 0.25 -3.48 3.75
N PHE A 23 0.11 -4.19 4.87
CA PHE A 23 -1.11 -4.88 5.32
C PHE A 23 -2.39 -4.04 5.22
N LYS A 24 -2.27 -2.71 5.18
CA LYS A 24 -3.35 -1.75 4.96
C LYS A 24 -4.10 -1.92 3.61
N ASN A 25 -3.51 -2.57 2.61
CA ASN A 25 -4.14 -2.88 1.33
C ASN A 25 -4.44 -4.38 1.13
N ILE A 26 -4.39 -5.17 2.20
CA ILE A 26 -4.60 -6.62 2.10
C ILE A 26 -6.08 -6.89 1.81
N SER A 27 -6.41 -7.13 0.54
CA SER A 27 -7.77 -7.48 0.11
C SER A 27 -7.99 -9.00 0.05
N THR A 28 -6.90 -9.76 0.10
CA THR A 28 -6.86 -11.21 0.03
C THR A 28 -6.00 -11.80 1.14
N CYS A 29 -6.42 -12.96 1.63
CA CYS A 29 -5.81 -13.65 2.74
C CYS A 29 -4.44 -14.19 2.33
N PRO A 30 -3.36 -13.96 3.11
CA PRO A 30 -2.04 -14.46 2.77
C PRO A 30 -1.91 -15.97 2.96
N ASP A 31 -2.74 -16.58 3.80
CA ASP A 31 -2.72 -18.03 4.06
C ASP A 31 -3.44 -18.85 2.99
N CYS A 32 -4.60 -18.37 2.52
CA CYS A 32 -5.47 -19.15 1.63
C CYS A 32 -5.87 -18.43 0.33
N GLY A 33 -5.49 -17.17 0.15
CA GLY A 33 -5.85 -16.36 -1.02
C GLY A 33 -7.31 -15.91 -1.08
N SER A 34 -8.16 -16.32 -0.13
CA SER A 34 -9.58 -15.91 -0.08
C SER A 34 -9.74 -14.44 0.29
N SER A 35 -10.86 -13.81 -0.08
CA SER A 35 -11.14 -12.43 0.34
C SER A 35 -11.17 -12.30 1.87
N VAL A 36 -10.60 -11.21 2.37
CA VAL A 36 -10.62 -10.87 3.80
C VAL A 36 -11.59 -9.73 4.05
N MET A 37 -12.07 -9.64 5.29
CA MET A 37 -12.93 -8.57 5.78
C MET A 37 -12.16 -7.70 6.78
N HIS A 38 -12.41 -6.40 6.74
CA HIS A 38 -11.82 -5.44 7.66
C HIS A 38 -12.85 -5.01 8.70
N GLU A 39 -12.58 -5.29 9.96
CA GLU A 39 -13.46 -4.99 11.08
C GLU A 39 -12.66 -4.25 12.16
N GLY A 40 -12.92 -2.95 12.36
CA GLY A 40 -12.31 -2.17 13.44
C GLY A 40 -10.78 -2.01 13.38
N GLY A 41 -10.15 -2.18 12.21
CA GLY A 41 -8.68 -2.16 12.07
C GLY A 41 -8.03 -3.55 12.15
N CYS A 42 -8.84 -4.61 12.29
CA CYS A 42 -8.41 -5.98 12.15
C CYS A 42 -8.90 -6.59 10.83
N VAL A 43 -8.09 -7.48 10.27
CA VAL A 43 -8.35 -8.25 9.06
C VAL A 43 -8.78 -9.65 9.47
N THR A 44 -9.91 -10.14 8.98
CA THR A 44 -10.43 -11.50 9.23
C THR A 44 -10.76 -12.22 7.92
N CYS A 45 -10.35 -13.47 7.80
CA CYS A 45 -10.61 -14.32 6.64
C CYS A 45 -11.66 -15.38 6.97
N PRO A 46 -12.85 -15.34 6.35
CA PRO A 46 -13.84 -16.40 6.50
C PRO A 46 -13.44 -17.70 5.77
N GLY A 47 -12.45 -17.67 4.88
CA GLY A 47 -12.00 -18.83 4.10
C GLY A 47 -11.13 -19.81 4.88
N CYS A 48 -10.22 -19.32 5.74
CA CYS A 48 -9.33 -20.16 6.54
C CYS A 48 -9.33 -19.84 8.04
N GLY A 49 -10.02 -18.78 8.46
CA GLY A 49 -10.01 -18.31 9.85
C GLY A 49 -8.84 -17.40 10.22
N PHE A 50 -8.03 -16.95 9.24
CA PHE A 50 -6.95 -16.00 9.48
C PHE A 50 -7.50 -14.71 10.10
N SER A 51 -6.89 -14.23 11.20
CA SER A 51 -7.26 -12.97 11.83
C SER A 51 -6.00 -12.21 12.23
N LYS A 52 -5.87 -10.94 11.85
CA LYS A 52 -4.73 -10.10 12.22
C LYS A 52 -5.17 -8.66 12.46
N CYS A 53 -4.84 -8.11 13.62
CA CYS A 53 -5.05 -6.70 13.95
C CYS A 53 -3.78 -5.90 13.65
N GLU A 54 -3.97 -4.66 13.16
CA GLU A 54 -2.88 -3.66 13.06
C GLU A 54 -2.41 -3.19 14.43
#